data_AF-A0A433WCL8-F1
#
_entry.id   AF-A0A433WCL8-F1
#
_cell.length_a   1.000
_cell.length_b   1.000
_cell.length_c   1.000
_cell.angle_alpha   90.00
_cell.angle_beta   90.00
_cell.angle_gamma   90.00
#
_symmetry.space_group_name_H-M   'P 1'
#
loop_
_entity.id
_entity.type
_entity.pdbx_description
1 polymer ?
#
loop_
_entity_poly.entity_id
_entity_poly.type
_entity_poly.pdbx_seq_one_letter_code
_entity_poly.pdbx_strand_id
1 'polypeptide(L)'
;MKPELLQKEAAWKQQTEEGNRLYHLNRYRESISYYYNALEIAEELLTDIDYAYLKTGVPVIDIYIISCNNIAGTYWDLQEPDSSEAYYLKPIQMIEALTQDMQLSRCLRVKASHHLIRVTVSYLDFCKKTRRTVHAGLAAGWQHHLKEKN
;
A
#
# COMPACT_ATOMS: atom_id res chain seq x y z
N MET A 1 -15.88 15.56 14.50
CA MET A 1 -15.71 14.10 14.33
C MET A 1 -16.08 13.80 12.90
N LYS A 2 -15.28 13.02 12.17
CA LYS A 2 -15.50 12.64 10.76
C LYS A 2 -16.02 11.20 10.66
N PRO A 3 -17.33 10.93 10.90
CA PRO A 3 -17.88 9.57 10.87
C PRO A 3 -17.72 8.89 9.50
N GLU A 4 -17.59 9.66 8.43
CA GLU A 4 -17.34 9.19 7.07
C GLU A 4 -16.07 8.34 6.96
N LEU A 5 -15.04 8.59 7.79
CA LEU A 5 -13.80 7.81 7.76
C LEU A 5 -14.01 6.36 8.25
N LEU A 6 -14.85 6.18 9.26
CA LEU A 6 -15.21 4.85 9.77
C LEU A 6 -16.12 4.10 8.78
N GLN A 7 -17.01 4.84 8.09
CA GLN A 7 -17.84 4.27 7.03
C GLN A 7 -16.99 3.81 5.85
N LYS A 8 -15.98 4.61 5.45
CA LYS A 8 -15.02 4.23 4.42
C LYS A 8 -14.18 3.03 4.83
N GLU A 9 -13.70 2.97 6.07
CA GLU A 9 -13.01 1.77 6.59
C GLU A 9 -13.89 0.52 6.51
N ALA A 10 -15.16 0.62 6.92
CA ALA A 10 -16.11 -0.49 6.83
C ALA A 10 -16.39 -0.92 5.36
N ALA A 11 -16.56 0.05 4.46
CA ALA A 11 -16.75 -0.21 3.04
C ALA A 11 -15.51 -0.87 2.40
N TRP A 12 -14.30 -0.38 2.74
CA TRP A 12 -13.04 -0.99 2.33
C TRP A 12 -12.96 -2.45 2.78
N LYS A 13 -13.35 -2.72 4.03
CA LYS A 13 -13.35 -4.08 4.59
C LYS A 13 -14.29 -5.00 3.81
N GLN A 14 -15.49 -4.53 3.48
CA GLN A 14 -16.45 -5.28 2.67
C GLN A 14 -15.89 -5.62 1.28
N GLN A 15 -15.30 -4.62 0.58
CA GLN A 15 -14.68 -4.86 -0.73
C GLN A 15 -13.54 -5.88 -0.62
N THR A 16 -12.69 -5.75 0.40
CA THR A 16 -11.56 -6.65 0.62
C THR A 16 -12.03 -8.09 0.92
N GLU A 17 -13.05 -8.26 1.76
CA GLU A 17 -13.61 -9.57 2.10
C GLU A 17 -14.22 -10.26 0.88
N GLU A 18 -14.96 -9.53 0.04
CA GLU A 18 -15.55 -10.11 -1.17
C GLU A 18 -14.48 -10.44 -2.22
N GLY A 19 -13.48 -9.57 -2.38
CA GLY A 19 -12.29 -9.85 -3.19
C GLY A 19 -11.58 -11.12 -2.72
N ASN A 20 -11.32 -11.26 -1.42
CA ASN A 20 -10.69 -12.45 -0.83
C ASN A 20 -11.54 -13.71 -1.07
N ARG A 21 -12.86 -13.62 -0.91
CA ARG A 21 -13.77 -14.74 -1.16
C ARG A 21 -13.65 -15.24 -2.60
N LEU A 22 -13.65 -14.35 -3.58
CA LEU A 22 -13.48 -14.69 -4.99
C LEU A 22 -12.08 -15.21 -5.31
N TYR A 23 -11.05 -14.59 -4.72
CA TYR A 23 -9.67 -15.00 -4.87
C TYR A 23 -9.46 -16.44 -4.37
N HIS A 24 -10.00 -16.81 -3.20
CA HIS A 24 -9.93 -18.17 -2.68
C HIS A 24 -10.69 -19.21 -3.53
N LEU A 25 -11.63 -18.77 -4.36
CA LEU A 25 -12.30 -19.60 -5.37
C LEU A 25 -11.53 -19.65 -6.70
N ASN A 26 -10.31 -19.12 -6.76
CA ASN A 26 -9.49 -18.94 -7.96
C ASN A 26 -10.16 -18.06 -9.05
N ARG A 27 -11.14 -17.23 -8.68
CA ARG A 27 -11.85 -16.30 -9.58
C ARG A 27 -11.09 -14.97 -9.67
N TYR A 28 -9.81 -15.03 -10.04
CA TYR A 28 -8.87 -13.91 -9.95
C TYR A 28 -9.29 -12.67 -10.74
N ARG A 29 -9.85 -12.86 -11.95
CA ARG A 29 -10.34 -11.73 -12.76
C ARG A 29 -11.52 -11.01 -12.14
N GLU A 30 -12.29 -11.69 -11.30
CA GLU A 30 -13.43 -11.09 -10.60
C GLU A 30 -13.00 -10.48 -9.27
N SER A 31 -12.10 -11.15 -8.52
CA SER A 31 -11.56 -10.61 -7.28
C SER A 31 -10.84 -9.28 -7.49
N ILE A 32 -10.17 -9.11 -8.62
CA ILE A 32 -9.40 -7.88 -8.89
C ILE A 32 -10.26 -6.63 -8.92
N SER A 33 -11.52 -6.71 -9.39
CA SER A 33 -12.44 -5.58 -9.39
C SER A 33 -12.76 -5.11 -7.97
N TYR A 34 -12.93 -6.04 -7.03
CA TYR A 34 -13.18 -5.71 -5.63
C TYR A 34 -11.94 -5.10 -4.97
N TYR A 35 -10.75 -5.61 -5.28
CA TYR A 35 -9.52 -5.01 -4.77
C TYR A 35 -9.26 -3.62 -5.36
N TYR A 36 -9.70 -3.36 -6.60
CA TYR A 36 -9.67 -2.01 -7.16
C TYR A 36 -10.57 -1.04 -6.42
N ASN A 37 -11.82 -1.43 -6.16
CA ASN A 37 -12.73 -0.62 -5.35
C ASN A 37 -12.17 -0.39 -3.92
N ALA A 38 -11.53 -1.40 -3.34
CA ALA A 38 -10.86 -1.26 -2.04
C ALA A 38 -9.68 -0.26 -2.11
N LEU A 39 -8.90 -0.28 -3.19
CA LEU A 39 -7.82 0.69 -3.38
C LEU A 39 -8.35 2.12 -3.56
N GLU A 40 -9.44 2.32 -4.31
CA GLU A 40 -10.08 3.62 -4.48
C GLU A 40 -10.50 4.23 -3.13
N ILE A 41 -11.15 3.42 -2.28
CA ILE A 41 -11.51 3.85 -0.91
C ILE A 41 -10.26 4.18 -0.09
N ALA A 42 -9.19 3.40 -0.22
CA ALA A 42 -7.92 3.67 0.46
C ALA A 42 -7.28 5.00 -0.01
N GLU A 43 -7.35 5.30 -1.30
CA GLU A 43 -6.88 6.56 -1.89
C GLU A 43 -7.71 7.74 -1.39
N GLU A 44 -9.02 7.59 -1.25
CA GLU A 44 -9.86 8.61 -0.63
C GLU A 44 -9.51 8.84 0.85
N LEU A 45 -9.22 7.78 1.61
CA LEU A 45 -8.80 7.90 3.01
C LEU A 45 -7.47 8.64 3.17
N LEU A 46 -6.59 8.59 2.17
CA LEU A 46 -5.31 9.32 2.21
C LEU A 46 -5.50 10.85 2.28
N THR A 47 -6.59 11.38 1.73
CA THR A 47 -6.88 12.83 1.73
C THR A 47 -7.02 13.41 3.15
N ASP A 48 -7.38 12.57 4.12
CA ASP A 48 -7.60 12.93 5.53
C ASP A 48 -6.68 12.14 6.48
N ILE A 49 -5.56 11.63 5.97
CA ILE A 49 -4.70 10.67 6.69
C ILE A 49 -4.24 11.17 8.08
N ASP A 50 -3.91 12.45 8.22
CA ASP A 50 -3.43 13.00 9.50
C ASP A 50 -4.54 13.06 10.54
N TYR A 51 -5.75 13.46 10.11
CA TYR A 51 -6.93 13.45 10.97
C TYR A 51 -7.33 12.02 11.33
N ALA A 52 -7.33 11.10 10.36
CA ALA A 52 -7.64 9.69 10.57
C ALA A 52 -6.70 9.07 11.63
N TYR A 53 -5.39 9.28 11.46
CA TYR A 53 -4.37 8.78 12.37
C TYR A 53 -4.52 9.35 13.79
N LEU A 54 -4.71 10.66 13.92
CA LEU A 54 -4.70 11.33 15.22
C LEU A 54 -6.02 11.25 15.98
N LYS A 55 -7.15 11.11 15.28
CA LYS A 55 -8.49 11.35 15.87
C LYS A 55 -9.45 10.18 15.76
N THR A 56 -9.30 9.30 14.78
CA THR A 56 -10.22 8.16 14.59
C THR A 56 -9.56 6.81 14.85
N GLY A 57 -8.25 6.70 14.65
CA GLY A 57 -7.51 5.44 14.77
C GLY A 57 -7.62 4.55 13.53
N VAL A 58 -8.22 5.05 12.44
CA VAL A 58 -8.31 4.32 11.16
C VAL A 58 -6.89 4.13 10.60
N PRO A 59 -6.45 2.88 10.33
CA PRO A 59 -5.06 2.60 9.94
C PRO A 59 -4.84 2.79 8.44
N VAL A 60 -4.97 4.02 7.95
CA VAL A 60 -4.97 4.37 6.50
C VAL A 60 -3.76 3.81 5.74
N ILE A 61 -2.55 3.90 6.33
CA ILE A 61 -1.33 3.38 5.69
C ILE A 61 -1.42 1.86 5.48
N ASP A 62 -1.90 1.12 6.49
CA ASP A 62 -2.06 -0.34 6.40
C ASP A 62 -3.15 -0.70 5.38
N ILE A 63 -4.28 0.00 5.41
CA ILE A 63 -5.39 -0.16 4.45
C ILE A 63 -4.88 -0.03 3.00
N TYR A 64 -4.11 1.01 2.70
CA TYR A 64 -3.53 1.21 1.37
C TYR A 64 -2.56 0.09 0.99
N ILE A 65 -1.66 -0.29 1.89
CA ILE A 65 -0.67 -1.36 1.65
C ILE A 65 -1.38 -2.70 1.38
N ILE A 66 -2.42 -3.04 2.15
CA ILE A 66 -3.18 -4.28 1.98
C ILE A 66 -3.88 -4.28 0.62
N SER A 67 -4.55 -3.19 0.23
CA SER A 67 -5.19 -3.08 -1.08
C SER A 67 -4.19 -3.30 -2.22
N CYS A 68 -3.03 -2.65 -2.17
CA CYS A 68 -1.98 -2.85 -3.17
C CYS A 68 -1.46 -4.29 -3.19
N ASN A 69 -1.19 -4.90 -2.04
CA ASN A 69 -0.69 -6.27 -1.96
C ASN A 69 -1.69 -7.29 -2.51
N ASN A 70 -2.99 -7.10 -2.27
CA ASN A 70 -4.03 -7.97 -2.80
C ASN A 70 -4.10 -7.90 -4.33
N ILE A 71 -4.00 -6.70 -4.91
CA ILE A 71 -3.94 -6.51 -6.37
C ILE A 71 -2.65 -7.13 -6.91
N ALA A 72 -1.51 -6.88 -6.28
CA ALA A 72 -0.22 -7.42 -6.69
C ALA A 72 -0.21 -8.96 -6.69
N GLY A 73 -0.74 -9.58 -5.62
CA GLY A 73 -0.91 -11.02 -5.52
C GLY A 73 -1.85 -11.58 -6.60
N THR A 74 -2.97 -10.90 -6.85
CA THR A 74 -3.92 -11.31 -7.90
C THR A 74 -3.29 -11.28 -9.29
N TYR A 75 -2.54 -10.23 -9.62
CA TYR A 75 -1.81 -10.15 -10.89
C TYR A 75 -0.72 -11.20 -11.01
N TRP A 76 -0.06 -11.54 -9.89
CA TRP A 76 0.91 -12.62 -9.88
C TRP A 76 0.25 -13.96 -10.26
N ASP A 77 -0.90 -14.30 -9.69
CA ASP A 77 -1.60 -15.55 -10.01
C ASP A 77 -2.24 -15.55 -11.40
N LEU A 78 -2.54 -14.36 -11.94
CA LEU A 78 -2.91 -14.17 -13.35
C LEU A 78 -1.71 -14.29 -14.31
N GLN A 79 -0.49 -14.50 -13.80
CA GLN A 79 0.75 -14.55 -14.59
C GLN A 79 1.05 -13.23 -15.31
N GLU A 80 0.69 -12.10 -14.68
CA GLU A 80 0.94 -10.74 -15.16
C GLU A 80 1.94 -10.03 -14.23
N PRO A 81 3.24 -10.42 -14.25
CA PRO A 81 4.21 -9.99 -13.27
C PRO A 81 4.54 -8.49 -13.36
N ASP A 82 4.43 -7.86 -14.52
CA ASP A 82 4.63 -6.40 -14.68
C ASP A 82 3.54 -5.61 -13.94
N SER A 83 2.29 -6.05 -14.08
CA SER A 83 1.17 -5.50 -13.32
C SER A 83 1.38 -5.75 -11.82
N SER A 84 1.79 -6.96 -11.42
CA SER A 84 2.08 -7.29 -10.02
C SER A 84 3.14 -6.36 -9.41
N GLU A 85 4.24 -6.15 -10.14
CA GLU A 85 5.35 -5.28 -9.73
C GLU A 85 4.90 -3.84 -9.51
N ALA A 86 4.09 -3.29 -10.42
CA ALA A 86 3.57 -1.93 -10.29
C ALA A 86 2.82 -1.71 -8.96
N TYR A 87 2.07 -2.72 -8.49
CA TYR A 87 1.34 -2.64 -7.23
C TYR A 87 2.21 -2.90 -5.99
N TYR A 88 3.36 -3.57 -6.10
CA TYR A 88 4.35 -3.59 -5.02
C TYR A 88 5.11 -2.26 -4.88
N LEU A 89 5.30 -1.53 -5.98
CA LEU A 89 5.99 -0.23 -5.98
C LEU A 89 5.10 0.90 -5.45
N LYS A 90 3.78 0.88 -5.72
CA LYS A 90 2.82 1.92 -5.30
C LYS A 90 2.92 2.29 -3.80
N PRO A 91 2.90 1.34 -2.84
CA PRO A 91 3.03 1.67 -1.43
C PRO A 91 4.36 2.31 -1.06
N ILE A 92 5.44 1.96 -1.75
CA ILE A 92 6.77 2.55 -1.48
C ILE A 92 6.74 4.04 -1.86
N GLN A 93 6.27 4.35 -3.07
CA GLN A 93 6.17 5.73 -3.55
C GLN A 93 5.25 6.58 -2.67
N MET A 94 4.10 6.02 -2.27
CA MET A 94 3.17 6.70 -1.35
C MET A 94 3.84 7.00 0.00
N ILE A 95 4.50 6.01 0.60
CA ILE A 95 5.14 6.19 1.92
C ILE A 95 6.30 7.17 1.84
N GLU A 96 7.13 7.11 0.79
CA GLU A 96 8.19 8.09 0.56
C GLU A 96 7.64 9.52 0.53
N ALA A 97 6.55 9.75 -0.21
CA ALA A 97 5.85 11.04 -0.23
C ALA A 97 5.36 11.45 1.16
N LEU A 98 4.70 10.55 1.91
CA LEU A 98 4.25 10.86 3.28
C LEU A 98 5.41 11.22 4.22
N THR A 99 6.55 10.54 4.11
CA THR A 99 7.71 10.82 4.98
C THR A 99 8.36 12.17 4.70
N GLN A 100 8.16 12.73 3.51
CA GLN A 100 8.71 14.03 3.10
C GLN A 100 7.70 15.18 3.24
N ASP A 101 6.40 14.87 3.43
CA ASP A 101 5.36 15.89 3.54
C ASP A 101 5.39 16.60 4.91
N MET A 102 5.89 17.83 4.89
CA MET A 102 6.00 18.68 6.07
C MET A 102 4.66 19.19 6.61
N GLN A 103 3.56 19.09 5.84
CA GLN A 103 2.22 19.44 6.29
C GLN A 103 1.59 18.38 7.20
N LEU A 104 2.07 17.13 7.11
CA LEU A 104 1.61 16.04 7.97
C LEU A 104 2.16 16.17 9.39
N SER A 105 1.52 15.51 10.36
CA SER A 105 2.06 15.46 11.72
C SER A 105 3.37 14.68 11.78
N ARG A 106 4.27 15.08 12.68
CA ARG A 106 5.56 14.39 12.89
C ARG A 106 5.35 12.92 13.26
N CYS A 107 4.34 12.60 14.08
CA CYS A 107 4.05 11.23 14.47
C CYS A 107 3.57 10.38 13.30
N LEU A 108 2.76 10.93 12.38
CA LEU A 108 2.36 10.23 11.17
C LEU A 108 3.57 9.96 10.26
N ARG A 109 4.45 10.94 10.06
CA ARG A 109 5.68 10.74 9.26
C ARG A 109 6.57 9.63 9.83
N VAL A 110 6.78 9.62 11.15
CA VAL A 110 7.56 8.55 11.81
C VAL A 110 6.89 7.18 11.65
N LYS A 111 5.56 7.13 11.78
CA LYS A 111 4.79 5.90 11.54
C LYS A 111 4.96 5.43 10.09
N ALA A 112 4.87 6.32 9.11
CA ALA A 112 5.10 6.03 7.70
C ALA A 112 6.50 5.45 7.46
N SER A 113 7.55 6.03 8.07
CA SER A 113 8.92 5.51 7.96
C SER A 113 9.06 4.06 8.45
N HIS A 114 8.32 3.64 9.47
CA HIS A 114 8.31 2.24 9.90
C HIS A 114 7.65 1.31 8.87
N HIS A 115 6.60 1.77 8.18
CA HIS A 115 5.98 1.01 7.10
C HIS A 115 6.86 0.91 5.85
N LEU A 116 7.76 1.87 5.61
CA LEU A 116 8.68 1.87 4.47
C LEU A 116 9.52 0.59 4.44
N ILE A 117 10.09 0.19 5.58
CA ILE A 117 10.87 -1.04 5.70
C ILE A 117 10.03 -2.25 5.28
N ARG A 118 8.78 -2.35 5.76
CA ARG A 118 7.89 -3.47 5.48
C ARG A 118 7.59 -3.58 3.98
N VAL A 119 7.22 -2.47 3.33
CA VAL A 119 6.87 -2.49 1.90
C VAL A 119 8.08 -2.77 1.02
N THR A 120 9.26 -2.30 1.40
CA THR A 120 10.47 -2.62 0.64
C THR A 120 10.86 -4.09 0.78
N VAL A 121 10.74 -4.68 1.98
CA VAL A 121 10.98 -6.12 2.14
C VAL A 121 10.05 -6.94 1.26
N SER A 122 8.75 -6.62 1.25
CA SER A 122 7.77 -7.28 0.34
C SER A 122 8.19 -7.17 -1.13
N TYR A 123 8.62 -5.99 -1.59
CA TYR A 123 9.07 -5.79 -2.96
C TYR A 123 10.35 -6.57 -3.28
N LEU A 124 11.33 -6.56 -2.38
CA LEU A 124 12.58 -7.32 -2.57
C LEU A 124 12.32 -8.82 -2.65
N ASP A 125 11.40 -9.34 -1.85
CA ASP A 125 11.03 -10.76 -1.91
C ASP A 125 10.29 -11.10 -3.21
N PHE A 126 9.45 -10.20 -3.73
CA PHE A 126 8.90 -10.31 -5.07
C PHE A 126 9.99 -10.36 -6.15
N CYS A 127 10.97 -9.44 -6.12
CA CYS A 127 12.08 -9.44 -7.07
C CYS A 127 12.87 -10.75 -7.04
N LYS A 128 13.17 -11.27 -5.85
CA LYS A 128 13.85 -12.57 -5.68
C LYS A 128 13.04 -13.71 -6.29
N LYS A 129 11.73 -13.78 -5.99
CA LYS A 129 10.82 -14.82 -6.50
C LYS A 129 10.72 -14.80 -8.02
N THR A 130 10.74 -13.61 -8.62
CA THR A 130 10.59 -13.40 -10.07
C THR A 130 11.93 -13.34 -10.82
N ARG A 131 13.07 -13.41 -10.12
CA ARG A 131 14.43 -13.20 -10.67
C ARG A 131 14.58 -11.87 -11.39
N ARG A 132 13.87 -10.84 -10.92
CA ARG A 132 13.92 -9.48 -11.45
C ARG A 132 14.95 -8.63 -10.73
N THR A 133 15.51 -7.67 -11.46
CA THR A 133 16.35 -6.64 -10.88
C THR A 133 15.49 -5.65 -10.09
N VAL A 134 15.98 -5.21 -8.93
CA VAL A 134 15.33 -4.15 -8.14
C VAL A 134 15.21 -2.89 -8.99
N HIS A 135 14.04 -2.26 -8.99
CA HIS A 135 13.79 -1.02 -9.73
C HIS A 135 14.82 0.06 -9.37
N ALA A 136 15.49 0.61 -10.39
CA ALA A 136 16.66 1.51 -10.22
C ALA A 136 16.37 2.75 -9.37
N GLY A 137 15.14 3.28 -9.42
CA GLY A 137 14.72 4.42 -8.61
C GLY A 137 14.77 4.14 -7.10
N LEU A 138 14.53 2.89 -6.68
CA LEU A 138 14.68 2.48 -5.29
C LEU A 138 16.15 2.33 -4.92
N ALA A 139 16.99 1.74 -5.78
CA ALA A 139 18.42 1.60 -5.50
C ALA A 139 19.12 2.96 -5.23
N ALA A 140 18.69 4.05 -5.88
CA ALA A 140 19.24 5.39 -5.70
C ALA A 140 18.82 6.06 -4.37
N GLY A 141 17.55 5.92 -3.95
CA GLY A 141 17.04 6.51 -2.70
C GLY A 141 17.73 5.98 -1.44
N TRP A 142 18.16 4.72 -1.47
CA TRP A 142 18.84 4.05 -0.34
C TRP A 142 20.26 4.58 -0.13
N GLN A 143 20.95 4.97 -1.21
CA GLN A 143 22.27 5.58 -1.12
C GLN A 143 22.23 6.98 -0.52
N HIS A 144 21.12 7.73 -0.69
CA HIS A 144 20.95 9.05 -0.10
C HIS A 144 20.63 8.96 1.40
N HIS A 145 19.69 8.10 1.79
CA HIS A 145 19.26 7.98 3.18
C HIS A 145 20.32 7.38 4.13
N LEU A 146 21.25 6.57 3.59
CA LEU A 146 22.41 6.07 4.35
C LEU A 146 23.55 7.11 4.48
N LYS A 147 23.63 8.08 3.56
CA LYS A 147 24.61 9.18 3.64
C LYS A 147 24.21 10.28 4.61
N GLU A 148 22.91 10.46 4.86
CA GLU A 148 22.41 11.45 5.83
C GLU A 148 22.44 10.96 7.30
N LYS A 149 22.86 9.71 7.53
CA LYS A 149 22.98 9.10 8.87
C LYS A 149 24.42 8.80 9.31
N ASN A 150 25.41 9.26 8.55
CA ASN A 150 26.85 9.25 8.90
C ASN A 150 27.37 10.68 8.94
#